data_AF-A0A813V0D4-F1
#
_entry.id   AF-A0A813V0D4-F1
#
_cell.length_a   1.000
_cell.length_b   1.000
_cell.length_c   1.000
_cell.angle_alpha   90.00
_cell.angle_beta   90.00
_cell.angle_gamma   90.00
#
_symmetry.space_group_name_H-M   'P 1'
#
loop_
_entity.id
_entity.type
_entity.pdbx_description
1 polymer ?
#
loop_
_entity_poly.entity_id
_entity_poly.type
_entity_poly.pdbx_seq_one_letter_code
_entity_poly.pdbx_strand_id
1 'polypeptide(L)'
;MFKPSSYSWCCWCHVPRVQDHPTATVHHLTHVPENEEEKELLAFNLAQNLGAGTEDRPFIVYRNPHETNRAALKRLRFVCMSDTHNEIGKISIPDGNVFVHCGDAVKHRTSARDLRIFNQFVGQLPHKYKLFVSGNHCVCLNPQQPEQSQKILNNMTYLQDQLVDIEGVRIYGSPWRPKRGCFYRAEAFGYDAKRIREDKWSKIPEDIDLLLTHGPPYSIRDYNESTGDQLGCPALLDEIVTRIRPRIHLFGHMHSCYGASLYKSDDNEILEGDHMKLNSNNILFINLAIHQGKTFNQPTIIDYFY
;
A
#
# COMPACT_ATOMS: atom_id res chain seq x y z
N MET A 1 -42.65 -26.45 -17.66
CA MET A 1 -42.25 -25.17 -17.02
C MET A 1 -40.96 -25.42 -16.26
N PHE A 2 -39.82 -25.09 -16.86
CA PHE A 2 -38.49 -25.25 -16.25
C PHE A 2 -38.04 -23.91 -15.65
N LYS A 3 -37.60 -23.94 -14.39
CA LYS A 3 -37.02 -22.80 -13.65
C LYS A 3 -35.72 -22.31 -14.34
N PRO A 4 -35.39 -21.02 -14.30
CA PRO A 4 -34.07 -20.56 -14.73
C PRO A 4 -33.03 -20.84 -13.65
N SER A 5 -31.93 -21.43 -14.09
CA SER A 5 -30.71 -21.75 -13.34
C SER A 5 -29.93 -20.49 -12.95
N SER A 6 -29.57 -20.39 -11.67
CA SER A 6 -28.53 -19.51 -11.14
C SER A 6 -27.15 -19.98 -11.61
N TYR A 7 -26.44 -19.15 -12.39
CA TYR A 7 -25.02 -19.35 -12.67
C TYR A 7 -24.21 -18.35 -11.82
N SER A 8 -23.70 -18.82 -10.68
CA SER A 8 -22.56 -18.18 -10.00
C SER A 8 -21.29 -18.90 -10.42
N TRP A 9 -20.39 -18.23 -11.14
CA TRP A 9 -19.05 -18.73 -11.40
C TRP A 9 -18.05 -17.61 -11.15
N CYS A 10 -17.63 -17.47 -9.90
CA CYS A 10 -16.40 -16.77 -9.55
C CYS A 10 -15.27 -17.82 -9.57
N CYS A 11 -14.40 -17.77 -10.58
CA CYS A 11 -13.29 -18.71 -10.76
C CYS A 11 -12.12 -18.44 -9.78
N TRP A 12 -12.40 -18.43 -8.46
CA TRP A 12 -11.39 -18.26 -7.40
C TRP A 12 -11.32 -19.42 -6.38
N CYS A 13 -12.01 -20.54 -6.63
CA CYS A 13 -12.16 -21.59 -5.60
C CYS A 13 -11.03 -22.64 -5.48
N HIS A 14 -9.83 -22.44 -6.03
CA HIS A 14 -8.77 -23.46 -5.94
C HIS A 14 -7.38 -22.93 -5.56
N VAL A 15 -7.32 -21.80 -4.85
CA VAL A 15 -6.16 -21.51 -4.00
C VAL A 15 -6.49 -22.13 -2.64
N PRO A 16 -5.64 -22.99 -2.05
CA PRO A 16 -5.88 -23.48 -0.70
C PRO A 16 -6.12 -22.28 0.21
N ARG A 17 -7.21 -22.30 0.98
CA ARG A 17 -7.35 -21.35 2.10
C ARG A 17 -6.06 -21.46 2.91
N VAL A 18 -5.35 -20.34 3.05
CA VAL A 18 -4.36 -20.23 4.10
C VAL A 18 -5.14 -20.53 5.38
N GLN A 19 -4.75 -21.59 6.08
CA GLN A 19 -5.41 -22.03 7.31
C GLN A 19 -5.53 -20.82 8.23
N ASP A 20 -6.69 -20.69 8.90
CA ASP A 20 -6.98 -19.61 9.84
C ASP A 20 -5.75 -19.33 10.71
N HIS A 21 -5.09 -18.19 10.47
CA HIS A 21 -3.98 -17.75 11.30
C HIS A 21 -4.52 -17.54 12.72
N PRO A 22 -3.93 -18.16 13.76
CA PRO A 22 -4.39 -17.99 15.12
C PRO A 22 -4.12 -16.56 15.58
N THR A 23 -5.14 -15.91 16.15
CA THR A 23 -5.05 -14.72 17.03
C THR A 23 -4.21 -13.56 16.47
N ALA A 24 -4.74 -12.82 15.48
CA ALA A 24 -4.19 -11.52 15.10
C ALA A 24 -5.33 -10.51 14.88
N THR A 25 -5.24 -9.34 15.50
CA THR A 25 -6.31 -8.32 15.44
C THR A 25 -5.94 -7.20 14.46
N VAL A 26 -6.75 -7.03 13.41
CA VAL A 26 -6.66 -5.89 12.48
C VAL A 26 -7.58 -4.78 12.97
N HIS A 27 -7.01 -3.68 13.46
CA HIS A 27 -7.79 -2.48 13.80
C HIS A 27 -7.85 -1.57 12.59
N HIS A 28 -9.00 -1.56 11.93
CA HIS A 28 -9.28 -0.62 10.86
C HIS A 28 -9.43 0.80 11.42
N LEU A 29 -8.59 1.75 10.98
CA LEU A 29 -8.65 3.15 11.42
C LEU A 29 -9.84 3.92 10.80
N THR A 30 -10.72 3.22 10.07
CA THR A 30 -12.00 3.71 9.53
C THR A 30 -13.05 2.57 9.41
N HIS A 31 -13.42 1.84 10.48
CA HIS A 31 -14.49 0.83 10.35
C HIS A 31 -15.45 0.64 11.53
N VAL A 32 -16.63 0.11 11.18
CA VAL A 32 -17.88 -0.08 11.94
C VAL A 32 -17.72 -1.15 13.04
N PRO A 33 -17.89 -0.79 14.33
CA PRO A 33 -17.70 -1.72 15.45
C PRO A 33 -18.99 -2.24 16.14
N GLU A 34 -18.83 -3.10 17.15
CA GLU A 34 -19.89 -3.95 17.73
C GLU A 34 -20.66 -3.33 18.92
N ASN A 35 -20.11 -2.35 19.64
CA ASN A 35 -20.82 -1.47 20.58
C ASN A 35 -20.16 -0.08 20.60
N GLU A 36 -20.88 1.01 20.89
CA GLU A 36 -20.44 2.41 20.65
C GLU A 36 -19.29 2.91 21.55
N GLU A 37 -19.17 2.45 22.79
CA GLU A 37 -18.14 2.94 23.72
C GLU A 37 -16.74 2.39 23.41
N GLU A 38 -16.64 1.12 23.00
CA GLU A 38 -15.36 0.47 22.70
C GLU A 38 -14.76 1.00 21.37
N LYS A 39 -15.62 1.46 20.44
CA LYS A 39 -15.24 2.18 19.22
C LYS A 39 -14.50 3.46 19.54
N GLU A 40 -15.12 4.26 20.40
CA GLU A 40 -14.72 5.62 20.64
C GLU A 40 -13.40 5.58 21.40
N LEU A 41 -13.24 4.73 22.40
CA LEU A 41 -12.02 4.69 23.20
C LEU A 41 -10.79 4.21 22.42
N LEU A 42 -10.94 3.17 21.58
CA LEU A 42 -9.82 2.55 20.86
C LEU A 42 -9.43 3.36 19.62
N ALA A 43 -10.41 3.89 18.87
CA ALA A 43 -10.16 4.82 17.76
C ALA A 43 -9.60 6.17 18.26
N PHE A 44 -10.09 6.68 19.39
CA PHE A 44 -9.60 7.93 19.99
C PHE A 44 -8.16 7.81 20.47
N ASN A 45 -7.80 6.73 21.18
CA ASN A 45 -6.44 6.53 21.68
C ASN A 45 -5.42 6.21 20.56
N LEU A 46 -5.81 5.47 19.51
CA LEU A 46 -4.94 5.26 18.35
C LEU A 46 -4.80 6.55 17.51
N ALA A 47 -5.90 7.27 17.23
CA ALA A 47 -5.86 8.50 16.42
C ALA A 47 -5.20 9.69 17.15
N GLN A 48 -5.18 9.70 18.49
CA GLN A 48 -4.38 10.66 19.25
C GLN A 48 -2.88 10.39 19.15
N ASN A 49 -2.47 9.12 19.14
CA ASN A 49 -1.05 8.75 19.17
C ASN A 49 -0.42 8.60 17.77
N LEU A 50 -1.16 8.04 16.82
CA LEU A 50 -0.73 7.88 15.43
C LEU A 50 -1.05 9.10 14.59
N GLY A 51 -2.08 9.90 14.87
CA GLY A 51 -2.52 10.99 13.99
C GLY A 51 -3.62 10.57 13.00
N ALA A 52 -3.96 11.46 12.06
CA ALA A 52 -5.06 11.29 11.09
C ALA A 52 -4.57 11.19 9.63
N GLY A 53 -3.25 11.27 9.40
CA GLY A 53 -2.66 11.27 8.06
C GLY A 53 -2.88 12.57 7.28
N THR A 54 -3.27 13.67 7.95
CA THR A 54 -3.42 14.99 7.33
C THR A 54 -2.16 15.83 7.56
N GLU A 55 -2.05 16.98 6.89
CA GLU A 55 -0.91 17.89 7.06
C GLU A 55 -0.74 18.37 8.51
N ASP A 56 -1.86 18.74 9.16
CA ASP A 56 -1.87 19.21 10.56
C ASP A 56 -1.74 18.06 11.57
N ARG A 57 -2.19 16.85 11.20
CA ARG A 57 -2.16 15.65 12.05
C ARG A 57 -1.58 14.48 11.27
N PRO A 58 -0.28 14.51 10.95
CA PRO A 58 0.36 13.45 10.16
C PRO A 58 0.37 12.14 10.93
N PHE A 59 0.50 11.03 10.20
CA PHE A 59 0.78 9.75 10.83
C PHE A 59 2.18 9.78 11.47
N ILE A 60 2.28 9.55 12.77
CA ILE A 60 3.56 9.49 13.49
C ILE A 60 3.98 8.03 13.59
N VAL A 61 5.12 7.70 13.01
CA VAL A 61 5.68 6.34 13.04
C VAL A 61 7.14 6.40 13.46
N TYR A 62 7.53 5.54 14.40
CA TYR A 62 8.91 5.40 14.84
C TYR A 62 9.48 4.08 14.31
N ARG A 63 10.71 4.09 13.82
CA ARG A 63 11.45 2.87 13.49
C ARG A 63 11.56 1.96 14.71
N ASN A 64 11.97 2.55 15.83
CA ASN A 64 12.05 1.89 17.12
C ASN A 64 10.93 2.44 18.04
N PRO A 65 9.92 1.64 18.39
CA PRO A 65 8.80 2.10 19.21
C PRO A 65 9.19 2.50 20.63
N HIS A 66 10.38 2.11 21.12
CA HIS A 66 10.88 2.52 22.43
C HIS A 66 11.65 3.84 22.41
N GLU A 67 12.08 4.28 21.24
CA GLU A 67 12.82 5.51 21.07
C GLU A 67 11.87 6.57 20.54
N THR A 68 11.23 7.29 21.45
CA THR A 68 10.21 8.30 21.13
C THR A 68 10.67 9.73 21.40
N ASN A 69 11.92 9.90 21.87
CA ASN A 69 12.53 11.22 22.06
C ASN A 69 12.87 11.83 20.69
N ARG A 70 11.89 12.52 20.10
CA ARG A 70 12.00 13.14 18.76
C ARG A 70 13.20 14.08 18.60
N ALA A 71 13.69 14.70 19.68
CA ALA A 71 14.85 15.59 19.60
C ALA A 71 16.17 14.85 19.30
N ALA A 72 16.22 13.55 19.60
CA ALA A 72 17.38 12.69 19.33
C ALA A 72 17.28 11.96 17.98
N LEU A 73 16.14 12.03 17.30
CA LEU A 73 15.85 11.26 16.09
C LEU A 73 15.86 12.14 14.85
N LYS A 74 16.17 11.53 13.70
CA LYS A 74 15.92 12.15 12.41
C LYS A 74 14.45 11.98 12.05
N ARG A 75 13.94 12.87 11.21
CA ARG A 75 12.57 12.83 10.70
C ARG A 75 12.56 12.94 9.18
N LEU A 76 11.87 12.02 8.51
CA LEU A 76 11.43 12.20 7.13
C LEU A 76 9.90 12.37 7.10
N ARG A 77 9.45 13.45 6.47
CA ARG A 77 8.04 13.67 6.14
C ARG A 77 7.74 13.10 4.76
N PHE A 78 6.88 12.10 4.70
CA PHE A 78 6.38 11.49 3.48
C PHE A 78 5.03 12.10 3.10
N VAL A 79 4.88 12.40 1.80
CA VAL A 79 3.65 12.88 1.18
C VAL A 79 3.19 11.82 0.19
N CYS A 80 2.18 11.07 0.59
CA CYS A 80 1.81 9.79 -0.03
C CYS A 80 0.46 9.87 -0.74
N MET A 81 0.38 9.27 -1.92
CA MET A 81 -0.87 9.16 -2.69
C MET A 81 -0.86 7.97 -3.65
N SER A 82 -2.01 7.68 -4.24
CA SER A 82 -2.15 6.69 -5.31
C SER A 82 -3.35 7.03 -6.17
N ASP A 83 -3.44 6.41 -7.36
CA ASP A 83 -4.64 6.42 -8.19
C ASP A 83 -5.11 7.83 -8.61
N THR A 84 -4.18 8.76 -8.84
CA THR A 84 -4.52 10.13 -9.26
C THR A 84 -5.13 10.19 -10.66
N HIS A 85 -4.92 9.17 -11.51
CA HIS A 85 -5.58 9.00 -12.80
C HIS A 85 -5.64 10.29 -13.67
N ASN A 86 -4.49 10.90 -13.95
CA ASN A 86 -4.33 12.17 -14.68
C ASN A 86 -4.84 13.43 -13.95
N GLU A 87 -5.31 13.33 -12.71
CA GLU A 87 -5.88 14.46 -11.97
C GLU A 87 -4.90 15.08 -10.96
N ILE A 88 -3.62 14.66 -10.94
CA ILE A 88 -2.63 15.14 -9.96
C ILE A 88 -2.50 16.67 -9.93
N GLY A 89 -2.62 17.34 -11.08
CA GLY A 89 -2.52 18.80 -11.19
C GLY A 89 -3.67 19.56 -10.53
N LYS A 90 -4.73 18.86 -10.07
CA LYS A 90 -5.85 19.43 -9.32
C LYS A 90 -5.67 19.31 -7.81
N ILE A 91 -4.63 18.62 -7.36
CA ILE A 91 -4.40 18.32 -5.95
C ILE A 91 -3.30 19.26 -5.42
N SER A 92 -3.58 19.92 -4.30
CA SER A 92 -2.56 20.64 -3.57
C SER A 92 -1.64 19.64 -2.87
N ILE A 93 -0.38 19.58 -3.27
CA ILE A 93 0.62 18.72 -2.66
C ILE A 93 1.36 19.53 -1.59
N PRO A 94 1.23 19.19 -0.30
CA PRO A 94 1.91 19.91 0.76
C PRO A 94 3.42 19.66 0.72
N ASP A 95 4.17 20.42 1.51
CA ASP A 95 5.62 20.26 1.59
C ASP A 95 6.02 19.00 2.38
N GLY A 96 7.18 18.46 2.03
CA GLY A 96 7.70 17.23 2.62
C GLY A 96 9.06 16.84 2.07
N ASN A 97 9.70 15.86 2.70
CA ASN A 97 11.01 15.38 2.28
C ASN A 97 10.90 14.40 1.11
N VAL A 98 9.89 13.53 1.14
CA VAL A 98 9.71 12.43 0.20
C VAL A 98 8.29 12.44 -0.36
N PHE A 99 8.14 12.60 -1.68
CA PHE A 99 6.88 12.36 -2.36
C PHE A 99 6.79 10.88 -2.78
N VAL A 100 5.66 10.22 -2.52
CA VAL A 100 5.43 8.81 -2.86
C VAL A 100 4.11 8.65 -3.60
N HIS A 101 4.14 7.95 -4.73
CA HIS A 101 2.92 7.60 -5.46
C HIS A 101 2.85 6.09 -5.79
N CYS A 102 1.81 5.41 -5.28
CA CYS A 102 1.68 3.94 -5.29
C CYS A 102 0.86 3.39 -6.48
N GLY A 103 1.14 3.90 -7.68
CA GLY A 103 0.56 3.37 -8.92
C GLY A 103 -0.68 4.12 -9.42
N ASP A 104 -1.06 3.83 -10.65
CA ASP A 104 -2.22 4.40 -11.33
C ASP A 104 -2.28 5.93 -11.39
N ALA A 105 -1.11 6.54 -11.60
CA ALA A 105 -0.96 7.97 -11.89
C ALA A 105 -1.73 8.43 -13.15
N VAL A 106 -2.05 7.50 -14.05
CA VAL A 106 -2.74 7.76 -15.31
C VAL A 106 -4.04 6.97 -15.44
N LYS A 107 -4.92 7.39 -16.34
CA LYS A 107 -6.14 6.62 -16.69
C LYS A 107 -5.79 5.34 -17.45
N HIS A 108 -6.74 4.41 -17.48
CA HIS A 108 -6.59 3.15 -18.18
C HIS A 108 -6.41 3.38 -19.70
N ARG A 109 -5.60 2.53 -20.38
CA ARG A 109 -5.30 2.62 -21.84
C ARG A 109 -4.61 3.92 -22.28
N THR A 110 -3.96 4.60 -21.35
CA THR A 110 -3.32 5.87 -21.64
C THR A 110 -1.93 5.69 -22.27
N SER A 111 -1.58 6.60 -23.19
CA SER A 111 -0.28 6.63 -23.87
C SER A 111 0.86 7.09 -22.96
N ALA A 112 2.11 6.89 -23.39
CA ALA A 112 3.30 7.42 -22.69
C ALA A 112 3.29 8.95 -22.49
N ARG A 113 2.43 9.68 -23.22
CA ARG A 113 2.27 11.14 -23.09
C ARG A 113 1.83 11.55 -21.68
N ASP A 114 0.76 10.95 -21.16
CA ASP A 114 0.21 11.41 -19.88
C ASP A 114 1.15 11.04 -18.72
N LEU A 115 1.87 9.92 -18.85
CA LEU A 115 2.89 9.57 -17.88
C LEU A 115 4.06 10.56 -17.89
N ARG A 116 4.41 11.13 -19.06
CA ARG A 116 5.38 12.24 -19.14
C ARG A 116 4.85 13.53 -18.52
N ILE A 117 3.56 13.83 -18.68
CA ILE A 117 2.92 14.99 -18.02
C ILE A 117 2.97 14.82 -16.50
N PHE A 118 2.61 13.63 -16.00
CA PHE A 118 2.77 13.28 -14.59
C PHE A 118 4.23 13.42 -14.12
N ASN A 119 5.19 12.87 -14.87
CA ASN A 119 6.62 12.99 -14.55
C ASN A 119 7.10 14.44 -14.52
N GLN A 120 6.63 15.28 -15.44
CA GLN A 120 6.97 16.70 -15.45
C GLN A 120 6.39 17.43 -14.24
N PHE A 121 5.12 17.18 -13.90
CA PHE A 121 4.48 17.75 -12.72
C PHE A 121 5.23 17.36 -11.44
N VAL A 122 5.50 16.06 -11.24
CA VAL A 122 6.22 15.56 -10.07
C VAL A 122 7.64 16.13 -9.99
N GLY A 123 8.31 16.34 -11.13
CA GLY A 123 9.63 16.97 -11.17
C GLY A 123 9.67 18.41 -10.68
N GLN A 124 8.55 19.14 -10.73
CA GLN A 124 8.43 20.51 -10.22
C GLN A 124 8.17 20.56 -8.71
N LEU A 125 7.83 19.44 -8.07
CA LEU A 125 7.58 19.40 -6.63
C LEU A 125 8.89 19.67 -5.84
N PRO A 126 8.82 20.39 -4.72
CA PRO A 126 10.00 20.80 -3.93
C PRO A 126 10.65 19.64 -3.18
N HIS A 127 9.94 18.51 -3.03
CA HIS A 127 10.39 17.31 -2.34
C HIS A 127 11.78 16.87 -2.82
N LYS A 128 12.69 16.62 -1.88
CA LYS A 128 14.06 16.18 -2.18
C LYS A 128 14.08 14.84 -2.89
N TYR A 129 13.23 13.92 -2.45
CA TYR A 129 13.09 12.60 -3.05
C TYR A 129 11.67 12.41 -3.60
N LYS A 130 11.56 11.71 -4.74
CA LYS A 130 10.28 11.33 -5.35
C LYS A 130 10.33 9.85 -5.72
N LEU A 131 9.38 9.07 -5.21
CA LEU A 131 9.28 7.63 -5.43
C LEU A 131 7.98 7.30 -6.15
N PHE A 132 8.05 6.37 -7.11
CA PHE A 132 6.89 5.90 -7.83
C PHE A 132 6.92 4.40 -8.02
N VAL A 133 5.82 3.74 -7.66
CA VAL A 133 5.51 2.37 -8.08
C VAL A 133 4.43 2.46 -9.14
N SER A 134 4.47 1.60 -10.15
CA SER A 134 3.46 1.58 -11.22
C SER A 134 2.19 0.83 -10.80
N GLY A 135 1.08 1.03 -11.52
CA GLY A 135 -0.17 0.29 -11.31
C GLY A 135 -0.71 -0.30 -12.61
N ASN A 136 -1.91 -0.89 -12.56
CA ASN A 136 -2.50 -1.60 -13.70
C ASN A 136 -2.87 -0.69 -14.89
N HIS A 137 -3.01 0.63 -14.69
CA HIS A 137 -3.33 1.57 -15.76
C HIS A 137 -2.11 2.00 -16.58
N CYS A 138 -0.89 1.82 -16.07
CA CYS A 138 0.35 2.25 -16.69
C CYS A 138 0.83 1.29 -17.80
N VAL A 139 -0.04 0.94 -18.74
CA VAL A 139 0.22 -0.05 -19.82
C VAL A 139 1.38 0.30 -20.76
N CYS A 140 1.82 1.56 -20.77
CA CYS A 140 2.99 2.00 -21.53
C CYS A 140 4.33 1.63 -20.86
N LEU A 141 4.31 1.21 -19.59
CA LEU A 141 5.49 0.73 -18.88
C LEU A 141 5.62 -0.77 -19.09
N ASN A 142 6.72 -1.18 -19.71
CA ASN A 142 6.99 -2.57 -20.00
C ASN A 142 7.64 -3.24 -18.77
N PRO A 143 6.99 -4.22 -18.11
CA PRO A 143 7.56 -4.87 -16.93
C PRO A 143 8.84 -5.66 -17.23
N GLN A 144 9.08 -6.05 -18.48
CA GLN A 144 10.30 -6.73 -18.92
C GLN A 144 11.46 -5.77 -19.23
N GLN A 145 11.21 -4.45 -19.28
CA GLN A 145 12.20 -3.42 -19.62
C GLN A 145 12.10 -2.23 -18.65
N PRO A 146 12.30 -2.44 -17.32
CA PRO A 146 12.17 -1.39 -16.31
C PRO A 146 13.11 -0.19 -16.56
N GLU A 147 14.24 -0.40 -17.21
CA GLU A 147 15.18 0.67 -17.58
C GLU A 147 14.55 1.67 -18.57
N GLN A 148 13.63 1.23 -19.44
CA GLN A 148 12.90 2.14 -20.32
C GLN A 148 11.86 2.95 -19.56
N SER A 149 11.17 2.32 -18.60
CA SER A 149 10.25 2.99 -17.68
C SER A 149 10.97 4.09 -16.90
N GLN A 150 12.16 3.81 -16.40
CA GLN A 150 13.00 4.79 -15.68
C GLN A 150 13.45 5.96 -16.57
N LYS A 151 13.68 5.74 -17.88
CA LYS A 151 13.96 6.83 -18.83
C LYS A 151 12.77 7.76 -19.03
N ILE A 152 11.54 7.23 -19.00
CA ILE A 152 10.32 8.05 -19.08
C ILE A 152 10.11 8.81 -17.77
N LEU A 153 10.34 8.16 -16.64
CA LEU A 153 10.11 8.64 -15.28
C LEU A 153 11.38 9.26 -14.66
N ASN A 154 12.12 10.05 -15.43
CA ASN A 154 13.45 10.53 -15.04
C ASN A 154 13.50 11.62 -13.96
N ASN A 155 12.35 12.18 -13.55
CA ASN A 155 12.27 13.16 -12.47
C ASN A 155 11.98 12.52 -11.10
N MET A 156 11.90 11.19 -11.05
CA MET A 156 11.61 10.41 -9.86
C MET A 156 12.34 9.06 -9.91
N THR A 157 12.44 8.39 -8.76
CA THR A 157 12.94 7.02 -8.70
C THR A 157 11.76 6.09 -8.96
N TYR A 158 11.82 5.36 -10.07
CA TYR A 158 10.82 4.34 -10.39
C TYR A 158 11.22 3.02 -9.76
N LEU A 159 10.36 2.47 -8.90
CA LEU A 159 10.62 1.23 -8.18
C LEU A 159 9.82 0.08 -8.80
N GLN A 160 10.56 -0.90 -9.34
CA GLN A 160 10.02 -2.17 -9.80
C GLN A 160 10.89 -3.31 -9.27
N ASP A 161 10.43 -3.94 -8.18
CA ASP A 161 11.17 -4.99 -7.46
C ASP A 161 12.53 -4.48 -6.95
N GLN A 162 12.56 -3.24 -6.44
CA GLN A 162 13.78 -2.55 -6.04
C GLN A 162 13.72 -2.01 -4.61
N LEU A 163 14.86 -2.11 -3.93
CA LEU A 163 15.13 -1.48 -2.64
C LEU A 163 15.88 -0.17 -2.88
N VAL A 164 15.46 0.90 -2.20
CA VAL A 164 16.18 2.16 -2.11
C VAL A 164 16.43 2.52 -0.64
N ASP A 165 17.55 3.17 -0.38
CA ASP A 165 17.87 3.76 0.91
C ASP A 165 17.78 5.28 0.79
N ILE A 166 16.95 5.90 1.65
CA ILE A 166 16.83 7.35 1.77
C ILE A 166 17.24 7.76 3.16
N GLU A 167 18.47 8.29 3.28
CA GLU A 167 19.02 8.80 4.54
C GLU A 167 19.06 7.75 5.66
N GLY A 168 19.17 6.48 5.30
CA GLY A 168 19.12 5.33 6.21
C GLY A 168 17.75 4.68 6.31
N VAL A 169 16.70 5.20 5.64
CA VAL A 169 15.36 4.61 5.57
C VAL A 169 15.23 3.69 4.36
N ARG A 170 14.99 2.40 4.63
CA ARG A 170 14.96 1.32 3.63
C ARG A 170 13.55 1.15 3.09
N ILE A 171 13.37 1.38 1.79
CA ILE A 171 12.07 1.40 1.12
C ILE A 171 12.10 0.43 -0.06
N TYR A 172 11.19 -0.54 -0.07
CA TYR A 172 11.05 -1.48 -1.18
C TYR A 172 9.79 -1.20 -1.99
N GLY A 173 9.88 -1.19 -3.32
CA GLY A 173 8.74 -0.94 -4.20
C GLY A 173 8.53 -2.02 -5.25
N SER A 174 7.28 -2.46 -5.42
CA SER A 174 6.90 -3.45 -6.41
C SER A 174 5.47 -3.26 -6.97
N PRO A 175 5.28 -3.18 -8.29
CA PRO A 175 3.99 -2.85 -8.90
C PRO A 175 3.06 -4.05 -9.11
N TRP A 176 3.52 -5.29 -8.84
CA TRP A 176 2.77 -6.48 -9.23
C TRP A 176 1.47 -6.64 -8.46
N ARG A 177 0.51 -7.29 -9.12
CA ARG A 177 -0.75 -7.71 -8.53
C ARG A 177 -1.21 -9.03 -9.14
N PRO A 178 -1.99 -9.87 -8.44
CA PRO A 178 -2.62 -11.04 -9.06
C PRO A 178 -3.50 -10.62 -10.25
N LYS A 179 -3.39 -11.21 -11.45
CA LYS A 179 -4.24 -10.83 -12.61
C LYS A 179 -5.72 -11.00 -12.26
N ARG A 180 -6.58 -10.04 -12.63
CA ARG A 180 -8.01 -10.33 -12.80
C ARG A 180 -8.16 -11.19 -14.04
N GLY A 181 -9.05 -12.18 -14.01
CA GLY A 181 -9.17 -13.20 -15.06
C GLY A 181 -9.37 -12.66 -16.49
N CYS A 182 -9.54 -13.57 -17.45
CA CYS A 182 -9.51 -13.35 -18.90
C CYS A 182 -10.44 -12.28 -19.51
N PHE A 183 -11.33 -11.67 -18.74
CA PHE A 183 -12.26 -10.61 -19.20
C PHE A 183 -11.67 -9.19 -19.15
N TYR A 184 -10.60 -8.96 -18.38
CA TYR A 184 -9.92 -7.65 -18.30
C TYR A 184 -8.79 -7.58 -19.33
N ARG A 185 -9.12 -7.22 -20.56
CA ARG A 185 -8.14 -7.12 -21.65
C ARG A 185 -7.34 -5.81 -21.53
N ALA A 186 -6.07 -5.90 -21.12
CA ALA A 186 -5.03 -4.85 -21.10
C ALA A 186 -4.79 -4.10 -19.77
N GLU A 187 -4.43 -4.83 -18.72
CA GLU A 187 -3.85 -4.28 -17.49
C GLU A 187 -2.34 -4.50 -17.45
N ALA A 188 -1.59 -3.49 -16.99
CA ALA A 188 -0.17 -3.62 -16.68
C ALA A 188 0.05 -4.38 -15.37
N PHE A 189 1.24 -4.97 -15.18
CA PHE A 189 1.69 -5.55 -13.91
C PHE A 189 0.77 -6.61 -13.26
N GLY A 190 -0.16 -7.18 -14.03
CA GLY A 190 -0.85 -8.40 -13.65
C GLY A 190 0.11 -9.59 -13.67
N TYR A 191 0.11 -10.40 -12.62
CA TYR A 191 0.89 -11.63 -12.48
C TYR A 191 0.02 -12.85 -12.16
N ASP A 192 0.51 -14.06 -12.43
CA ASP A 192 -0.21 -15.29 -12.06
C ASP A 192 -0.28 -15.41 -10.52
N ALA A 193 -1.51 -15.47 -10.00
CA ALA A 193 -1.78 -15.55 -8.56
C ALA A 193 -1.11 -16.76 -7.89
N LYS A 194 -0.92 -17.87 -8.61
CA LYS A 194 -0.28 -19.09 -8.09
C LYS A 194 1.24 -18.97 -7.97
N ARG A 195 1.83 -18.02 -8.68
CA ARG A 195 3.29 -17.90 -8.88
C ARG A 195 3.87 -16.61 -8.31
N ILE A 196 3.02 -15.60 -8.08
CA ILE A 196 3.43 -14.27 -7.61
C ILE A 196 4.21 -14.31 -6.29
N ARG A 197 3.89 -15.25 -5.39
CA ARG A 197 4.62 -15.43 -4.13
C ARG A 197 6.08 -15.77 -4.40
N GLU A 198 6.32 -16.88 -5.08
CA GLU A 198 7.65 -17.42 -5.36
C GLU A 198 8.45 -16.51 -6.28
N ASP A 199 7.80 -15.88 -7.25
CA ASP A 199 8.51 -15.15 -8.29
C ASP A 199 8.77 -13.69 -7.92
N LYS A 200 7.98 -13.11 -6.99
CA LYS A 200 8.01 -11.70 -6.59
C LYS A 200 8.13 -11.50 -5.09
N TRP A 201 7.14 -11.93 -4.31
CA TRP A 201 7.04 -11.55 -2.89
C TRP A 201 8.14 -12.16 -2.01
N SER A 202 8.56 -13.39 -2.31
CA SER A 202 9.67 -14.07 -1.63
C SER A 202 11.02 -13.35 -1.76
N LYS A 203 11.16 -12.45 -2.75
CA LYS A 203 12.39 -11.71 -3.02
C LYS A 203 12.47 -10.38 -2.27
N ILE A 204 11.40 -10.00 -1.57
CA ILE A 204 11.38 -8.80 -0.75
C ILE A 204 12.22 -9.06 0.52
N PRO A 205 13.20 -8.20 0.86
CA PRO A 205 14.01 -8.36 2.07
C PRO A 205 13.22 -8.07 3.35
N GLU A 206 13.67 -8.64 4.48
CA GLU A 206 12.99 -8.59 5.79
C GLU A 206 13.26 -7.31 6.59
N ASP A 207 14.40 -6.66 6.34
CA ASP A 207 14.80 -5.43 7.03
C ASP A 207 14.47 -4.22 6.17
N ILE A 208 13.17 -3.91 6.06
CA ILE A 208 12.69 -2.71 5.36
C ILE A 208 11.76 -1.91 6.26
N ASP A 209 11.84 -0.58 6.16
CA ASP A 209 10.97 0.31 6.92
C ASP A 209 9.61 0.46 6.23
N LEU A 210 9.62 0.67 4.91
CA LEU A 210 8.42 0.88 4.10
C LEU A 210 8.35 -0.12 2.94
N LEU A 211 7.18 -0.72 2.75
CA LEU A 211 6.82 -1.46 1.55
C LEU A 211 5.84 -0.63 0.71
N LEU A 212 6.10 -0.51 -0.59
CA LEU A 212 5.25 0.16 -1.55
C LEU A 212 4.74 -0.87 -2.58
N THR A 213 3.43 -1.09 -2.64
CA THR A 213 2.81 -1.87 -3.72
C THR A 213 1.70 -1.09 -4.37
N HIS A 214 1.21 -1.52 -5.54
CA HIS A 214 -0.01 -0.94 -6.08
C HIS A 214 -1.26 -1.64 -5.53
N GLY A 215 -1.31 -2.98 -5.62
CA GLY A 215 -2.43 -3.77 -5.11
C GLY A 215 -2.37 -3.94 -3.58
N PRO A 216 -3.53 -4.04 -2.91
CA PRO A 216 -3.60 -4.27 -1.48
C PRO A 216 -3.24 -5.73 -1.11
N PRO A 217 -2.80 -5.99 0.13
CA PRO A 217 -2.81 -7.33 0.70
C PRO A 217 -4.25 -7.78 0.98
N TYR A 218 -4.48 -9.08 1.03
CA TYR A 218 -5.82 -9.64 1.27
C TYR A 218 -6.40 -9.21 2.63
N SER A 219 -7.71 -9.03 2.70
CA SER A 219 -8.47 -8.66 3.91
C SER A 219 -8.09 -7.31 4.56
N ILE A 220 -7.16 -6.56 3.99
CA ILE A 220 -6.76 -5.25 4.50
C ILE A 220 -7.14 -4.20 3.47
N ARG A 221 -8.25 -3.50 3.75
CA ARG A 221 -8.70 -2.35 2.94
C ARG A 221 -8.83 -2.71 1.45
N ASP A 222 -9.32 -3.92 1.15
CA ASP A 222 -9.35 -4.51 -0.19
C ASP A 222 -10.76 -4.93 -0.65
N TYR A 223 -11.79 -4.38 0.02
CA TYR A 223 -13.18 -4.76 -0.17
C TYR A 223 -13.81 -4.08 -1.40
N ASN A 224 -14.51 -4.87 -2.20
CA ASN A 224 -15.33 -4.37 -3.30
C ASN A 224 -16.79 -4.26 -2.88
N GLU A 225 -17.28 -3.03 -2.69
CA GLU A 225 -18.68 -2.78 -2.31
C GLU A 225 -19.72 -3.36 -3.27
N SER A 226 -19.38 -3.46 -4.56
CA SER A 226 -20.33 -3.92 -5.58
C SER A 226 -20.49 -5.44 -5.61
N THR A 227 -19.45 -6.20 -5.22
CA THR A 227 -19.48 -7.67 -5.30
C THR A 227 -19.44 -8.34 -3.92
N GLY A 228 -19.04 -7.62 -2.88
CA GLY A 228 -18.81 -8.17 -1.55
C GLY A 228 -17.50 -8.93 -1.40
N ASP A 229 -16.66 -8.96 -2.45
CA ASP A 229 -15.43 -9.74 -2.45
C ASP A 229 -14.24 -8.95 -1.92
N GLN A 230 -13.29 -9.68 -1.31
CA GLN A 230 -11.94 -9.22 -1.00
C GLN A 230 -11.03 -9.46 -2.20
N LEU A 231 -10.39 -8.40 -2.70
CA LEU A 231 -9.64 -8.43 -3.96
C LEU A 231 -8.12 -8.32 -3.79
N GLY A 232 -7.63 -8.25 -2.55
CA GLY A 232 -6.21 -8.19 -2.22
C GLY A 232 -5.50 -9.51 -2.43
N CYS A 233 -4.17 -9.49 -2.34
CA CYS A 233 -3.33 -10.66 -2.57
C CYS A 233 -3.08 -11.44 -1.27
N PRO A 234 -3.53 -12.71 -1.13
CA PRO A 234 -3.30 -13.50 0.08
C PRO A 234 -1.81 -13.79 0.30
N ALA A 235 -1.09 -14.11 -0.77
CA ALA A 235 0.35 -14.34 -0.69
C ALA A 235 1.15 -13.10 -0.26
N LEU A 236 0.66 -11.90 -0.61
CA LEU A 236 1.31 -10.66 -0.16
C LEU A 236 1.06 -10.43 1.34
N LEU A 237 -0.17 -10.65 1.82
CA LEU A 237 -0.48 -10.56 3.24
C LEU A 237 0.41 -11.52 4.04
N ASP A 238 0.45 -12.79 3.63
CA ASP A 238 1.22 -13.83 4.32
C ASP A 238 2.70 -13.44 4.43
N GLU A 239 3.34 -13.03 3.33
CA GLU A 239 4.75 -12.58 3.37
C GLU A 239 4.95 -11.35 4.25
N ILE A 240 4.01 -10.40 4.26
CA ILE A 240 4.10 -9.19 5.09
C ILE A 240 4.02 -9.52 6.58
N VAL A 241 3.07 -10.37 6.99
CA VAL A 241 2.84 -10.66 8.41
C VAL A 241 3.79 -11.71 8.95
N THR A 242 4.26 -12.66 8.14
CA THR A 242 5.13 -13.74 8.62
C THR A 242 6.62 -13.43 8.50
N ARG A 243 7.04 -12.59 7.54
CA ARG A 243 8.46 -12.46 7.19
C ARG A 243 8.95 -11.02 6.99
N ILE A 244 8.32 -10.25 6.10
CA ILE A 244 8.82 -8.92 5.69
C ILE A 244 8.64 -7.89 6.80
N ARG A 245 7.51 -7.92 7.52
CA ARG A 245 7.20 -7.09 8.70
C ARG A 245 7.63 -5.60 8.61
N PRO A 246 7.27 -4.86 7.54
CA PRO A 246 7.62 -3.45 7.43
C PRO A 246 6.91 -2.63 8.50
N ARG A 247 7.43 -1.44 8.85
CA ARG A 247 6.70 -0.52 9.73
C ARG A 247 5.46 0.04 9.05
N ILE A 248 5.55 0.29 7.75
CA ILE A 248 4.45 0.84 6.95
C ILE A 248 4.35 0.09 5.63
N HIS A 249 3.13 -0.29 5.25
CA HIS A 249 2.80 -0.76 3.91
C HIS A 249 1.86 0.24 3.23
N LEU A 250 2.35 0.89 2.18
CA LEU A 250 1.59 1.83 1.36
C LEU A 250 1.13 1.16 0.06
N PHE A 251 -0.15 1.32 -0.25
CA PHE A 251 -0.75 0.77 -1.47
C PHE A 251 -1.93 1.60 -1.97
N GLY A 252 -2.55 1.18 -3.07
CA GLY A 252 -3.71 1.87 -3.67
C GLY A 252 -4.72 0.90 -4.26
N HIS A 253 -5.16 1.17 -5.49
CA HIS A 253 -6.06 0.37 -6.32
C HIS A 253 -7.53 0.28 -5.87
N MET A 254 -7.79 0.12 -4.56
CA MET A 254 -9.15 -0.07 -4.02
C MET A 254 -9.71 1.25 -3.47
N HIS A 255 -10.33 2.04 -4.36
CA HIS A 255 -10.76 3.43 -4.08
C HIS A 255 -11.79 3.55 -2.96
N SER A 256 -12.70 2.57 -2.83
CA SER A 256 -13.71 2.52 -1.75
C SER A 256 -13.10 2.30 -0.37
N CYS A 257 -11.83 1.91 -0.30
CA CYS A 257 -11.19 1.50 0.94
C CYS A 257 -10.03 2.41 1.35
N TYR A 258 -10.01 3.66 0.87
CA TYR A 258 -9.06 4.68 1.31
C TYR A 258 -8.98 4.76 2.84
N GLY A 259 -7.76 4.93 3.36
CA GLY A 259 -7.48 5.10 4.77
C GLY A 259 -6.49 4.08 5.32
N ALA A 260 -6.34 4.09 6.65
CA ALA A 260 -5.32 3.30 7.32
C ALA A 260 -5.91 2.11 8.12
N SER A 261 -5.05 1.15 8.47
CA SER A 261 -5.36 0.04 9.38
C SER A 261 -4.09 -0.34 10.13
N LEU A 262 -4.18 -0.52 11.45
CA LEU A 262 -3.08 -0.99 12.26
C LEU A 262 -3.24 -2.49 12.49
N TYR A 263 -2.27 -3.26 12.03
CA TYR A 263 -2.15 -4.68 12.37
C TYR A 263 -1.31 -4.82 13.63
N LYS A 264 -1.83 -5.58 14.61
CA LYS A 264 -1.11 -5.99 15.81
C LYS A 264 -0.98 -7.51 15.79
N SER A 265 0.24 -8.01 15.90
CA SER A 265 0.50 -9.43 16.17
C SER A 265 0.18 -9.66 17.64
N ASP A 266 -0.63 -10.66 17.97
CA ASP A 266 -0.90 -10.98 19.37
C ASP A 266 0.39 -11.55 20.01
N ASP A 267 0.71 -11.14 21.23
CA ASP A 267 1.99 -11.40 21.93
C ASP A 267 2.28 -12.89 22.24
N ASN A 268 1.54 -13.84 21.66
CA ASN A 268 1.61 -15.28 21.92
C ASN A 268 2.15 -16.14 20.77
N GLU A 269 2.72 -15.57 19.71
CA GLU A 269 3.46 -16.37 18.72
C GLU A 269 4.81 -16.83 19.32
N ILE A 270 4.81 -18.05 19.88
CA ILE A 270 6.04 -18.79 20.13
C ILE A 270 6.60 -19.19 18.76
N LEU A 271 7.54 -18.40 18.24
CA LEU A 271 8.36 -18.76 17.10
C LEU A 271 9.42 -19.76 17.58
N GLU A 272 9.23 -21.05 17.29
CA GLU A 272 10.29 -22.04 17.44
C GLU A 272 11.45 -21.68 16.50
N GLY A 273 12.60 -21.36 17.09
CA GLY A 273 13.83 -20.99 16.38
C GLY A 273 14.54 -19.86 17.10
N ASP A 274 15.50 -20.22 17.95
CA ASP A 274 16.22 -19.36 18.89
C ASP A 274 16.56 -17.94 18.39
N HIS A 275 16.08 -16.97 19.18
CA HIS A 275 16.40 -15.53 19.23
C HIS A 275 15.71 -14.59 18.23
N MET A 276 14.52 -14.07 18.60
CA MET A 276 14.26 -12.61 18.65
C MET A 276 13.15 -12.28 19.67
N LYS A 277 13.50 -11.54 20.72
CA LYS A 277 12.54 -10.71 21.47
C LYS A 277 12.80 -9.26 21.07
N LEU A 278 11.85 -8.59 20.42
CA LEU A 278 11.78 -7.13 20.38
C LEU A 278 10.34 -6.67 20.04
N ASN A 279 9.61 -6.34 21.12
CA ASN A 279 8.52 -5.38 21.26
C ASN A 279 7.82 -4.77 20.01
N SER A 280 6.49 -4.83 20.08
CA SER A 280 5.44 -4.30 19.18
C SER A 280 5.68 -4.52 17.68
N ASN A 281 5.24 -5.69 17.24
CA ASN A 281 5.20 -6.20 15.88
C ASN A 281 4.17 -5.46 14.97
N ASN A 282 3.89 -4.19 15.23
CA ASN A 282 2.80 -3.48 14.58
C ASN A 282 3.17 -3.08 13.14
N ILE A 283 2.21 -3.21 12.23
CA ILE A 283 2.34 -2.82 10.82
C ILE A 283 1.22 -1.83 10.51
N LEU A 284 1.60 -0.64 10.00
CA LEU A 284 0.63 0.36 9.54
C LEU A 284 0.36 0.17 8.05
N PHE A 285 -0.83 -0.31 7.71
CA PHE A 285 -1.30 -0.43 6.34
C PHE A 285 -2.05 0.83 5.94
N ILE A 286 -1.74 1.40 4.78
CA ILE A 286 -2.41 2.61 4.28
C ILE A 286 -2.78 2.43 2.81
N ASN A 287 -4.08 2.44 2.56
CA ASN A 287 -4.62 2.55 1.22
C ASN A 287 -4.74 4.02 0.83
N LEU A 288 -3.96 4.41 -0.16
CA LEU A 288 -3.79 5.77 -0.67
C LEU A 288 -4.66 6.05 -1.92
N ALA A 289 -5.50 5.11 -2.34
CA ALA A 289 -6.30 5.25 -3.56
C ALA A 289 -7.32 6.40 -3.43
N ILE A 290 -7.16 7.44 -4.23
CA ILE A 290 -8.02 8.62 -4.18
C ILE A 290 -9.37 8.30 -4.84
N HIS A 291 -10.47 8.43 -4.09
CA HIS A 291 -11.81 8.25 -4.63
C HIS A 291 -12.34 9.54 -5.27
N GLN A 292 -12.62 9.48 -6.59
CA GLN A 292 -13.20 10.60 -7.31
C GLN A 292 -14.65 10.86 -6.84
N GLY A 293 -14.87 11.91 -6.04
CA GLY A 293 -16.20 12.45 -5.72
C GLY A 293 -16.63 12.41 -4.24
N LYS A 294 -15.99 11.61 -3.37
CA LYS A 294 -16.27 11.60 -1.92
C LYS A 294 -15.10 12.12 -1.06
N THR A 295 -13.86 11.93 -1.51
CA THR A 295 -12.63 12.32 -0.80
C THR A 295 -11.64 12.95 -1.76
N PHE A 296 -12.10 13.92 -2.56
CA PHE A 296 -11.17 14.73 -3.33
C PHE A 296 -10.29 15.53 -2.35
N ASN A 297 -8.96 15.39 -2.50
CA ASN A 297 -7.94 16.43 -2.26
C ASN A 297 -7.00 16.39 -1.06
N GLN A 298 -6.70 15.27 -0.40
CA GLN A 298 -5.58 15.31 0.56
C GLN A 298 -4.61 14.13 0.42
N PRO A 299 -3.33 14.42 0.10
CA PRO A 299 -2.26 13.44 0.26
C PRO A 299 -2.19 12.97 1.71
N THR A 300 -1.87 11.70 1.93
CA THR A 300 -1.61 11.18 3.27
C THR A 300 -0.22 11.59 3.72
N ILE A 301 -0.11 12.21 4.90
CA ILE A 301 1.15 12.69 5.45
C ILE A 301 1.62 11.75 6.56
N ILE A 302 2.90 11.40 6.52
CA ILE A 302 3.55 10.53 7.52
C ILE A 302 4.85 11.18 7.97
N ASP A 303 4.99 11.42 9.27
CA ASP A 303 6.27 11.77 9.88
C ASP A 303 6.91 10.50 10.45
N TYR A 304 7.95 10.05 9.78
CA TYR A 304 8.72 8.85 10.13
C TYR A 304 9.99 9.24 10.88
N PHE A 305 10.15 8.73 12.09
CA PHE A 305 11.28 9.00 12.97
C PHE A 305 12.21 7.78 13.08
N TYR A 306 13.52 8.01 12.95
CA TYR A 306 14.53 6.94 12.90
C TYR A 306 15.91 7.39 13.34
#